data_AF-U1ZAX1-F1
#
_entry.id   AF-U1ZAX1-F1
#
_cell.length_a   1.000
_cell.length_b   1.000
_cell.length_c   1.000
_cell.angle_alpha   90.00
_cell.angle_beta   90.00
_cell.angle_gamma   90.00
#
_symmetry.space_group_name_H-M   'P 1'
#
loop_
_entity.id
_entity.type
_entity.pdbx_description
1 polymer ?
#
loop_
_entity_poly.entity_id
_entity_poly.type
_entity_poly.pdbx_seq_one_letter_code
_entity_poly.pdbx_strand_id
1 'polypeptide(L)'
;MLLDLFFDHCLARDWADYAEQPLEAFTARVYRVLADEPQLPGRLALIAPRMAAQDWLGSYREFAVLEQVIAGMQRRLSRPQLLDGSLGELERLYQPLSEDFRAFYPELMAFARGERG
;
A
#
# COMPACT_ATOMS: atom_id res chain seq x y z
N MET A 1 -0.08 6.36 9.15
CA MET A 1 0.65 5.10 8.89
C MET A 1 -0.26 3.89 8.83
N LEU A 2 -1.04 3.56 9.88
CA LEU A 2 -1.99 2.44 9.82
C LEU A 2 -3.15 2.70 8.86
N LEU A 3 -3.68 3.93 8.86
CA LEU A 3 -4.72 4.33 7.91
C LEU A 3 -4.20 4.29 6.47
N ASP A 4 -2.98 4.79 6.22
CA ASP A 4 -2.35 4.71 4.89
C ASP A 4 -2.18 3.25 4.44
N LEU A 5 -1.69 2.38 5.35
CA LEU A 5 -1.55 0.94 5.11
C LEU A 5 -2.89 0.28 4.77
N PHE A 6 -3.97 0.64 5.49
CA PHE A 6 -5.31 0.15 5.21
C PHE A 6 -5.86 0.69 3.89
N PHE A 7 -5.57 1.94 3.55
CA PHE A 7 -5.99 2.55 2.28
C PHE A 7 -5.24 1.96 1.09
N ASP A 8 -3.95 1.64 1.24
CA ASP A 8 -3.20 0.88 0.24
C ASP A 8 -3.82 -0.52 0.03
N HIS A 9 -4.31 -1.16 1.10
CA HIS A 9 -5.07 -2.41 1.01
C HIS A 9 -6.38 -2.25 0.24
N CYS A 10 -7.21 -1.25 0.59
CA CYS A 10 -8.45 -0.97 -0.12
C CYS A 10 -8.21 -0.69 -1.60
N LEU A 11 -7.20 0.13 -1.91
CA LEU A 11 -6.82 0.45 -3.29
C LEU A 11 -6.38 -0.80 -4.07
N ALA A 12 -5.56 -1.66 -3.47
CA ALA A 12 -5.12 -2.89 -4.13
C ALA A 12 -6.25 -3.92 -4.29
N ARG A 13 -7.15 -4.03 -3.30
CA ARG A 13 -8.33 -4.92 -3.32
C ARG A 13 -9.31 -4.51 -4.42
N ASP A 14 -9.66 -3.23 -4.49
CA ASP A 14 -10.70 -2.69 -5.36
C ASP A 14 -10.12 -1.98 -6.59
N TRP A 15 -8.89 -2.32 -6.98
CA TRP A 15 -8.11 -1.61 -8.01
C TRP A 15 -8.88 -1.33 -9.31
N ALA A 16 -9.70 -2.29 -9.76
CA ALA A 16 -10.47 -2.21 -10.99
C ALA A 16 -11.50 -1.05 -10.99
N ASP A 17 -11.90 -0.55 -9.82
CA ASP A 17 -12.82 0.59 -9.71
C ASP A 17 -12.12 1.93 -9.95
N TYR A 18 -10.79 1.97 -9.86
CA TYR A 18 -9.99 3.20 -9.87
C TYR A 18 -9.01 3.31 -11.04
N ALA A 19 -8.68 2.20 -11.70
CA ALA A 19 -7.75 2.17 -12.81
C ALA A 19 -8.18 1.17 -13.90
N GLU A 20 -8.04 1.58 -15.16
CA GLU A 20 -8.38 0.76 -16.33
C GLU A 20 -7.42 -0.42 -16.54
N GLN A 21 -6.15 -0.24 -16.16
CA GLN A 21 -5.14 -1.29 -16.29
C GLN A 21 -5.16 -2.25 -15.10
N PRO A 22 -4.91 -3.56 -15.27
CA PRO A 22 -4.80 -4.51 -14.17
C PRO A 22 -3.72 -4.12 -13.15
N LEU A 23 -3.94 -4.46 -11.88
CA LEU A 23 -2.99 -4.21 -10.79
C LEU A 23 -1.64 -4.87 -11.08
N GLU A 24 -1.66 -6.11 -11.58
CA GLU A 24 -0.46 -6.88 -11.90
C GLU A 24 0.38 -6.20 -13.00
N ALA A 25 -0.29 -5.58 -13.98
CA ALA A 25 0.39 -4.80 -15.02
C ALA A 25 0.97 -3.49 -14.46
N PHE A 26 0.30 -2.88 -13.47
CA PHE A 26 0.80 -1.71 -12.77
C PHE A 26 2.07 -2.04 -11.97
N THR A 27 2.00 -3.02 -11.08
CA THR A 27 3.09 -3.36 -10.17
C THR A 27 4.30 -3.88 -10.94
N ALA A 28 4.10 -4.73 -11.96
CA ALA A 28 5.18 -5.19 -12.84
C ALA A 28 5.91 -4.02 -13.53
N ARG A 29 5.18 -3.00 -13.98
CA ARG A 29 5.81 -1.80 -14.56
C ARG A 29 6.61 -1.03 -13.52
N VAL A 30 6.08 -0.85 -12.31
CA VAL A 30 6.80 -0.17 -11.21
C VAL A 30 8.09 -0.92 -10.87
N TYR A 31 8.04 -2.24 -10.76
CA TYR A 31 9.23 -3.05 -10.48
C TYR A 31 10.26 -2.99 -11.59
N ARG A 32 9.83 -2.95 -12.85
CA ARG A 32 10.74 -2.75 -13.98
C ARG A 32 11.43 -1.39 -13.90
N VAL A 33 10.69 -0.31 -13.60
CA VAL A 33 11.29 1.02 -13.42
C VAL A 33 12.33 1.02 -12.29
N LEU A 34 12.05 0.34 -11.18
CA LEU A 34 13.02 0.20 -10.08
C LEU A 34 14.24 -0.63 -10.50
N ALA A 35 14.05 -1.72 -11.27
CA ALA A 35 15.15 -2.56 -11.73
C ALA A 35 16.05 -1.85 -12.77
N ASP A 36 15.45 -0.99 -13.60
CA ASP A 36 16.13 -0.27 -14.66
C ASP A 36 16.81 1.02 -14.15
N GLU A 37 16.63 1.41 -12.88
CA GLU A 37 17.22 2.60 -12.28
C GLU A 37 18.59 2.28 -11.63
N PRO A 38 19.73 2.61 -12.27
CA PRO A 38 21.05 2.26 -11.76
C PRO A 38 21.45 3.04 -10.50
N GLN A 39 20.81 4.19 -10.22
CA GLN A 39 21.15 5.07 -9.09
C GLN A 39 20.09 5.07 -8.00
N LEU A 40 19.44 3.92 -7.75
CA LEU A 40 18.50 3.80 -6.63
C LEU A 40 19.19 4.15 -5.29
N PRO A 41 18.57 5.01 -4.46
CA PRO A 41 19.20 5.48 -3.24
C PRO A 41 19.21 4.41 -2.14
N GLY A 42 20.39 4.18 -1.55
CA GLY A 42 20.58 3.52 -0.26
C GLY A 42 19.77 2.23 -0.06
N ARG A 43 18.87 2.24 0.92
CA ARG A 43 18.07 1.06 1.29
C ARG A 43 17.13 0.60 0.17
N LEU A 44 16.68 1.49 -0.71
CA LEU A 44 15.75 1.13 -1.79
C LEU A 44 16.41 0.20 -2.79
N ALA A 45 17.68 0.45 -3.18
CA ALA A 45 18.44 -0.44 -4.05
C ALA A 45 18.56 -1.86 -3.48
N LEU A 46 18.71 -1.98 -2.16
CA LEU A 46 18.84 -3.28 -1.48
C LEU A 46 17.52 -4.07 -1.43
N ILE A 47 16.39 -3.39 -1.32
CA ILE A 47 15.08 -4.06 -1.16
C ILE A 47 14.33 -4.22 -2.48
N ALA A 48 14.59 -3.40 -3.50
CA ALA A 48 13.85 -3.41 -4.76
C ALA A 48 13.80 -4.80 -5.45
N PRO A 49 14.90 -5.58 -5.53
CA PRO A 49 14.83 -6.93 -6.11
C PRO A 49 13.88 -7.86 -5.33
N ARG A 50 13.89 -7.77 -4.00
CA ARG A 50 13.01 -8.57 -3.13
C ARG A 50 11.56 -8.10 -3.21
N MET A 51 11.33 -6.78 -3.30
CA MET A 51 10.00 -6.21 -3.50
C MET A 51 9.33 -6.78 -4.74
N ALA A 52 10.08 -6.84 -5.84
CA ALA A 52 9.61 -7.40 -7.11
C ALA A 52 9.38 -8.91 -7.03
N ALA A 53 10.34 -9.66 -6.48
CA ALA A 53 10.26 -11.11 -6.38
C ALA A 53 9.09 -11.62 -5.52
N GLN A 54 8.58 -10.78 -4.62
CA GLN A 54 7.49 -11.10 -3.69
C GLN A 54 6.22 -10.29 -3.95
N ASP A 55 6.17 -9.54 -5.06
CA ASP A 55 5.07 -8.64 -5.43
C ASP A 55 4.51 -7.84 -4.24
N TRP A 56 5.38 -7.16 -3.50
CA TRP A 56 4.98 -6.44 -2.28
C TRP A 56 3.84 -5.45 -2.51
N LEU A 57 3.73 -4.81 -3.68
CA LEU A 57 2.71 -3.83 -4.00
C LEU A 57 1.38 -4.52 -4.32
N GLY A 58 1.41 -5.58 -5.13
CA GLY A 58 0.20 -6.34 -5.45
C GLY A 58 -0.34 -7.13 -4.25
N SER A 59 0.56 -7.55 -3.36
CA SER A 59 0.21 -8.33 -2.17
C SER A 59 -0.68 -7.57 -1.17
N TYR A 60 -0.75 -6.24 -1.25
CA TYR A 60 -1.66 -5.45 -0.41
C TYR A 60 -3.12 -5.79 -0.66
N ARG A 61 -3.49 -6.45 -1.76
CA ARG A 61 -4.83 -7.02 -1.97
C ARG A 61 -5.24 -7.97 -0.84
N GLU A 62 -4.28 -8.67 -0.23
CA GLU A 62 -4.53 -9.65 0.82
C GLU A 62 -4.45 -9.00 2.21
N PHE A 63 -5.55 -8.98 2.96
CA PHE A 63 -5.55 -8.37 4.30
C PHE A 63 -4.52 -9.00 5.25
N ALA A 64 -4.22 -10.29 5.10
CA ALA A 64 -3.21 -10.99 5.90
C ALA A 64 -1.79 -10.40 5.74
N VAL A 65 -1.49 -9.74 4.63
CA VAL A 65 -0.18 -9.08 4.43
C VAL A 65 0.04 -7.92 5.42
N LEU A 66 -1.04 -7.32 5.90
CA LEU A 66 -1.01 -6.16 6.79
C LEU A 66 -0.35 -6.53 8.12
N GLU A 67 -0.55 -7.75 8.60
CA GLU A 67 0.11 -8.28 9.81
C GLU A 67 1.64 -8.21 9.69
N GLN A 68 2.17 -8.68 8.55
CA GLN A 68 3.61 -8.71 8.30
C GLN A 68 4.18 -7.28 8.19
N VAL A 69 3.43 -6.38 7.54
CA VAL A 69 3.81 -4.98 7.40
C VAL A 69 3.82 -4.28 8.76
N ILE A 70 2.79 -4.48 9.58
CA ILE A 70 2.68 -3.93 10.94
C ILE A 70 3.84 -4.43 11.82
N ALA A 71 4.14 -5.73 11.80
CA ALA A 71 5.28 -6.29 12.53
C ALA A 71 6.64 -5.70 12.05
N GLY A 72 6.75 -5.37 10.76
CA GLY A 72 7.89 -4.65 10.19
C GLY A 72 7.94 -3.16 10.61
N MET A 73 6.79 -2.52 10.79
CA MET A 73 6.69 -1.14 11.30
C MET A 73 7.06 -1.09 12.79
N GLN A 74 6.54 -1.99 13.63
CA GLN A 74 6.85 -2.09 15.05
C GLN A 74 8.36 -2.11 15.31
N ARG A 75 9.10 -2.95 14.57
CA ARG A 75 10.57 -3.06 14.69
C ARG A 75 11.34 -1.78 14.41
N ARG A 76 10.74 -0.82 13.68
CA ARG A 76 11.36 0.46 13.31
C ARG A 76 10.94 1.62 14.22
N LEU A 77 9.90 1.45 15.03
CA LEU A 77 9.38 2.49 15.91
C LEU A 77 10.16 2.55 17.22
N SER A 78 10.35 3.77 17.75
CA SER A 78 10.91 3.98 19.09
C SER A 78 9.96 3.51 20.21
N ARG A 79 8.64 3.43 19.92
CA ARG A 79 7.60 2.92 20.82
C ARG A 79 6.75 1.86 20.09
N PRO A 80 7.22 0.60 19.99
CA PRO A 80 6.53 -0.46 19.22
C PRO A 80 5.14 -0.80 19.77
N GLN A 81 4.95 -0.59 21.08
CA GLN A 81 3.71 -0.81 21.84
C GLN A 81 2.49 -0.11 21.22
N LEU A 82 2.73 1.01 20.52
CA LEU A 82 1.67 1.82 19.92
C LEU A 82 0.93 1.11 18.78
N LEU A 83 1.48 0.01 18.27
CA LEU A 83 0.83 -0.81 17.25
C LEU A 83 0.30 -2.14 17.83
N ASP A 84 0.41 -2.36 19.13
CA ASP A 84 -0.12 -3.58 19.74
C ASP A 84 -1.64 -3.62 19.58
N GLY A 85 -2.17 -4.75 19.12
CA GLY A 85 -3.61 -4.91 18.84
C GLY A 85 -4.13 -4.18 17.59
N SER A 86 -3.29 -3.44 16.88
CA SER A 86 -3.71 -2.64 15.72
C SER A 86 -4.35 -3.46 14.59
N LEU A 87 -3.87 -4.68 14.34
CA LEU A 87 -4.47 -5.56 13.33
C LEU A 87 -5.92 -5.94 13.69
N GLY A 88 -6.17 -6.26 14.96
CA GLY A 88 -7.53 -6.59 15.44
C GLY A 88 -8.46 -5.38 15.40
N GLU A 89 -7.93 -4.18 15.64
CA GLU A 89 -8.70 -2.95 15.45
C GLU A 89 -9.04 -2.69 13.98
N LEU A 90 -8.09 -2.88 13.06
CA LEU A 90 -8.34 -2.79 11.62
C LEU A 90 -9.37 -3.82 11.16
N GLU A 91 -9.33 -5.05 11.68
CA GLU A 91 -10.33 -6.08 11.36
C GLU A 91 -11.72 -5.68 11.86
N ARG A 92 -11.82 -5.17 13.10
CA ARG A 92 -13.08 -4.67 13.67
C ARG A 92 -13.65 -3.49 12.89
N LEU A 93 -12.79 -2.61 12.38
CA LEU A 93 -13.16 -1.41 11.63
C LEU A 93 -13.12 -1.61 10.12
N TYR A 94 -12.96 -2.86 9.64
CA TYR A 94 -12.69 -3.13 8.24
C TYR A 94 -13.77 -2.56 7.31
N GLN A 95 -15.03 -2.79 7.64
CA GLN A 95 -16.16 -2.32 6.86
C GLN A 95 -16.30 -0.78 6.86
N PRO A 96 -16.39 -0.10 8.03
CA PRO A 96 -16.52 1.36 8.03
C PRO A 96 -15.32 2.06 7.37
N LEU A 97 -14.09 1.59 7.59
CA LEU A 97 -12.91 2.17 6.91
C LEU A 97 -12.92 1.91 5.39
N SER A 98 -13.45 0.78 4.94
CA SER A 98 -13.62 0.49 3.51
C SER A 98 -14.68 1.38 2.86
N GLU A 99 -15.72 1.76 3.60
CA GLU A 99 -16.75 2.70 3.14
C GLU A 99 -16.20 4.12 3.09
N ASP A 100 -15.48 4.54 4.13
CA ASP A 100 -14.78 5.83 4.17
C ASP A 100 -13.81 5.97 3.00
N PHE A 101 -13.01 4.93 2.72
CA PHE A 101 -12.11 4.91 1.57
C PHE A 101 -12.86 5.06 0.24
N ARG A 102 -13.96 4.30 0.06
CA ARG A 102 -14.76 4.34 -1.18
C ARG A 102 -15.41 5.70 -1.42
N ALA A 103 -15.80 6.41 -0.35
CA ALA A 103 -16.29 7.77 -0.45
C ALA A 103 -15.17 8.78 -0.76
N PHE A 104 -14.04 8.66 -0.07
CA PHE A 104 -12.95 9.64 -0.12
C PHE A 104 -12.06 9.55 -1.37
N TYR A 105 -11.67 8.35 -1.78
CA TYR A 105 -10.63 8.18 -2.81
C TYR A 105 -10.98 8.80 -4.18
N PRO A 106 -12.23 8.72 -4.68
CA PRO A 106 -12.63 9.44 -5.90
C PRO A 106 -12.45 10.97 -5.81
N GLU A 107 -12.73 11.57 -4.65
CA GLU A 107 -12.52 13.01 -4.42
C GLU A 107 -11.03 13.37 -4.48
N LEU A 108 -10.18 12.54 -3.86
CA LEU A 108 -8.72 12.69 -3.93
C LEU A 108 -8.21 12.59 -5.37
N MET A 109 -8.72 11.63 -6.16
CA MET A 109 -8.37 11.51 -7.58
C MET A 109 -8.78 12.74 -8.39
N ALA A 110 -9.99 13.26 -8.14
CA ALA A 110 -10.48 14.47 -8.81
C ALA A 110 -9.61 15.69 -8.47
N PHE A 111 -9.27 15.87 -7.20
CA PHE A 111 -8.38 16.92 -6.73
C PHE A 111 -6.99 16.84 -7.40
N ALA A 112 -6.35 15.67 -7.36
CA ALA A 112 -5.02 15.47 -7.96
C ALA A 112 -4.97 15.65 -9.48
N ARG A 113 -6.10 15.44 -10.18
CA ARG A 113 -6.23 15.77 -11.62
C ARG A 113 -6.37 17.28 -11.85
N GLY A 114 -7.05 17.99 -10.96
CA GLY A 114 -7.23 19.45 -11.02
C GLY A 114 -5.94 20.25 -10.74
N GLU A 115 -5.04 19.73 -9.90
CA GLU A 115 -3.74 20.37 -9.61
C GLU A 115 -2.71 20.26 -10.74
N ARG A 116 -3.01 19.52 -11.82
CA ARG A 116 -2.18 19.47 -13.03
C ARG A 116 -2.47 20.62 -14.02
N GLY A 117 -3.27 21.61 -13.61
CA GLY A 117 -3.62 22.82 -14.38
C GLY A 117 -2.78 24.03 -14.00
#